data_AF-A0A812INE8-F1
#
_entry.id   AF-A0A812INE8-F1
#
_cell.length_a   1.000
_cell.length_b   1.000
_cell.length_c   1.000
_cell.angle_alpha   90.00
_cell.angle_beta   90.00
_cell.angle_gamma   90.00
#
_symmetry.space_group_name_H-M   'P 1'
#
loop_
_entity.id
_entity.type
_entity.pdbx_description
1 polymer ?
#
loop_
_entity_poly.entity_id
_entity_poly.type
_entity_poly.pdbx_seq_one_letter_code
_entity_poly.pdbx_strand_id
1 'polypeptide(L)'
;MSKTLNKHLRYAHSKTKACEEWSLLELQDFMATVLGHRSHDLQKIYEGTADRRSVPKELTELRQQWAKSNRILRGLAHLEAPQREAHCREAVMWWVHHLDTEKREELQHSLTIPLLPESPKLLCGSTNMLRSDGANETLEETREDETHVCSKVNEANSCDWCHSTQADHDKGLPGTSPPDATKKFTGPDDGNPQGWNRTRRCDQDQMPRCGLCEGVGGMAYGDANDKIVVTPCEPLANASQVDPSTVAKPLYPKKFTIRRKDGKQGGYSDTLIGWKTDPFCFGFFPQNDSTKPMCYRSEDAYVKYYDIDREAQRAEYTIHNGGLFAAFPNITSIILHVNEQMWIQNDLWGVKQCICANPSGNHCTKPPCKAYVQHWDTFANAQYLGRERLGAEWIQNHGVGESAKMMELDHFILWAHHVWTDPSSRRLVRAWKPFNGLQLYDPEAWEDDVADPSVFDSPPEICKKGQRSVRINCDDEGNYHPKKMDNKHILDSLLQRALSHGPHGIATYAAGLWDNLNLVV
;
A
#
# COMPACT_ATOMS: atom_id res chain seq x y z
N MET A 1 25.71 0.73 -12.73
CA MET A 1 25.48 0.17 -14.09
C MET A 1 25.92 1.10 -15.22
N SER A 2 25.61 2.40 -15.19
CA SER A 2 25.92 3.35 -16.27
C SER A 2 27.39 3.35 -16.71
N LYS A 3 28.36 3.23 -15.78
CA LYS A 3 29.79 3.06 -16.10
C LYS A 3 30.06 1.87 -17.03
N THR A 4 29.43 0.72 -16.77
CA THR A 4 29.59 -0.49 -17.58
C THR A 4 28.95 -0.31 -18.96
N LEU A 5 27.73 0.20 -19.02
CA LEU A 5 27.04 0.46 -20.30
C LEU A 5 27.77 1.51 -21.14
N ASN A 6 28.28 2.58 -20.51
CA ASN A 6 29.10 3.58 -21.19
C ASN A 6 30.39 2.98 -21.73
N LYS A 7 31.00 1.99 -21.06
CA LYS A 7 32.15 1.26 -21.62
C LYS A 7 31.78 0.53 -22.91
N HIS A 8 30.60 -0.09 -22.97
CA HIS A 8 30.11 -0.71 -24.21
C HIS A 8 29.81 0.31 -25.30
N LEU A 9 29.17 1.45 -24.97
CA LEU A 9 28.90 2.51 -25.93
C LEU A 9 30.19 3.12 -26.51
N ARG A 10 31.18 3.39 -25.66
CA ARG A 10 32.51 3.89 -26.09
C ARG A 10 33.28 2.87 -26.93
N TYR A 11 33.05 1.57 -26.71
CA TYR A 11 33.65 0.51 -27.51
C TYR A 11 32.97 0.36 -28.87
N ALA A 12 31.64 0.42 -28.89
CA ALA A 12 30.83 0.23 -30.09
C ALA A 12 30.84 1.46 -31.02
N HIS A 13 31.05 2.66 -30.47
CA HIS A 13 30.92 3.91 -31.22
C HIS A 13 32.15 4.81 -31.03
N SER A 14 32.69 5.31 -32.15
CA SER A 14 33.86 6.19 -32.15
C SER A 14 33.56 7.63 -31.72
N LYS A 15 32.30 8.07 -31.82
CA LYS A 15 31.83 9.41 -31.42
C LYS A 15 30.83 9.29 -30.29
N THR A 16 31.27 9.57 -29.07
CA THR A 16 30.41 9.63 -27.88
C THR A 16 30.64 10.93 -27.13
N LYS A 17 29.62 11.40 -26.42
CA LYS A 17 29.65 12.66 -25.66
C LYS A 17 29.01 12.47 -24.28
N ALA A 18 29.65 12.95 -23.23
CA ALA A 18 29.18 12.79 -21.84
C ALA A 18 27.85 13.53 -21.64
N CYS A 19 26.95 13.01 -20.80
CA CYS A 19 25.57 13.51 -20.68
C CYS A 19 25.53 15.01 -20.30
N GLU A 20 26.39 15.42 -19.37
CA GLU A 20 26.52 16.78 -18.87
C GLU A 20 26.96 17.80 -19.92
N GLU A 21 27.57 17.34 -21.03
CA GLU A 21 28.00 18.20 -22.13
C GLU A 21 26.88 18.46 -23.14
N TRP A 22 25.77 17.73 -23.07
CA TRP A 22 24.61 17.94 -23.94
C TRP A 22 23.70 19.05 -23.42
N SER A 23 23.22 19.89 -24.32
CA SER A 23 22.02 20.69 -24.06
C SER A 23 20.75 19.87 -24.25
N LEU A 24 19.65 20.33 -23.66
CA LEU A 24 18.33 19.71 -23.84
C LEU A 24 17.90 19.69 -25.32
N LEU A 25 18.19 20.76 -26.05
CA LEU A 25 17.85 20.87 -27.48
C LEU A 25 18.65 19.87 -28.33
N GLU A 26 19.96 19.74 -28.08
CA GLU A 26 20.77 18.74 -28.79
C GLU A 26 20.27 17.31 -28.55
N LEU A 27 19.85 16.98 -27.31
CA LEU A 27 19.28 15.66 -27.00
C LEU A 27 17.94 15.45 -27.68
N GLN A 28 17.08 16.46 -27.72
CA GLN A 28 15.79 16.42 -28.39
C GLN A 28 15.95 16.23 -29.91
N ASP A 29 16.91 16.91 -30.53
CA ASP A 29 17.23 16.74 -31.94
C ASP A 29 17.82 15.35 -32.25
N PHE A 30 18.68 14.84 -31.36
CA PHE A 30 19.18 13.46 -31.45
C PHE A 30 18.02 12.46 -31.38
N MET A 31 17.15 12.57 -30.37
CA MET A 31 15.99 11.69 -30.20
C MET A 31 15.02 11.77 -31.37
N ALA A 32 14.78 12.96 -31.93
CA ALA A 32 13.95 13.14 -33.12
C ALA A 32 14.53 12.42 -34.34
N THR A 33 15.86 12.48 -34.51
CA THR A 33 16.57 11.78 -35.58
C THR A 33 16.42 10.28 -35.42
N VAL A 34 16.69 9.75 -34.23
CA VAL A 34 16.53 8.32 -33.92
C VAL A 34 15.09 7.85 -34.16
N LEU A 35 14.10 8.64 -33.73
CA LEU A 35 12.68 8.34 -33.94
C LEU A 35 12.33 8.27 -35.43
N GLY A 36 12.89 9.15 -36.26
CA GLY A 36 12.69 9.14 -37.71
C GLY A 36 13.28 7.91 -38.41
N HIS A 37 14.24 7.24 -37.78
CA HIS A 37 14.92 6.06 -38.30
C HIS A 37 14.57 4.76 -37.56
N ARG A 38 13.56 4.79 -36.69
CA ARG A 38 13.15 3.63 -35.89
C ARG A 38 12.73 2.44 -36.76
N SER A 39 13.12 1.24 -36.36
CA SER A 39 12.70 0.00 -37.01
C SER A 39 11.22 -0.27 -36.73
N HIS A 40 10.42 -0.39 -37.79
CA HIS A 40 8.99 -0.73 -37.67
C HIS A 40 8.77 -2.10 -37.02
N ASP A 41 9.67 -3.06 -37.23
CA ASP A 41 9.52 -4.41 -36.69
C ASP A 41 9.83 -4.45 -35.19
N LEU A 42 10.85 -3.72 -34.74
CA LEU A 42 11.10 -3.55 -33.30
C LEU A 42 9.93 -2.81 -32.62
N GLN A 43 9.34 -1.82 -33.28
CA GLN A 43 8.15 -1.14 -32.74
C GLN A 43 6.97 -2.08 -32.59
N LYS A 44 6.68 -2.93 -33.58
CA LYS A 44 5.60 -3.92 -33.47
C LYS A 44 5.80 -4.86 -32.29
N ILE A 45 7.04 -5.26 -32.00
CA ILE A 45 7.36 -6.09 -30.83
C ILE A 45 7.01 -5.34 -29.54
N TYR A 46 7.45 -4.09 -29.40
CA TYR A 46 7.19 -3.29 -28.20
C TYR A 46 5.72 -2.90 -28.04
N GLU A 47 5.04 -2.53 -29.12
CA GLU A 47 3.60 -2.24 -29.12
C GLU A 47 2.78 -3.50 -28.79
N GLY A 48 3.16 -4.66 -29.32
CA GLY A 48 2.45 -5.93 -29.14
C GLY A 48 2.51 -6.49 -27.71
N THR A 49 3.51 -6.10 -26.93
CA THR A 49 3.67 -6.52 -25.52
C THR A 49 3.38 -5.40 -24.51
N ALA A 50 2.90 -4.24 -24.98
CA ALA A 50 2.75 -3.03 -24.17
C ALA A 50 4.03 -2.66 -23.40
N ASP A 51 5.18 -2.87 -24.05
CA ASP A 51 6.49 -2.61 -23.47
C ASP A 51 6.72 -1.11 -23.26
N ARG A 52 7.26 -0.74 -22.08
CA ARG A 52 7.55 0.66 -21.74
C ARG A 52 8.63 1.31 -22.61
N ARG A 53 9.36 0.51 -23.39
CA ARG A 53 10.27 1.01 -24.42
C ARG A 53 9.52 1.56 -25.63
N SER A 54 8.24 1.25 -25.83
CA SER A 54 7.45 1.80 -26.94
C SER A 54 7.58 3.33 -26.99
N VAL A 55 7.99 3.84 -28.14
CA VAL A 55 8.16 5.28 -28.36
C VAL A 55 6.88 5.89 -28.93
N PRO A 56 6.65 7.19 -28.74
CA PRO A 56 5.51 7.88 -29.34
C PRO A 56 5.44 7.68 -30.86
N LYS A 57 4.22 7.56 -31.38
CA LYS A 57 3.98 7.33 -32.81
C LYS A 57 4.34 8.56 -33.66
N GLU A 58 4.10 9.76 -33.12
CA GLU A 58 4.20 11.02 -33.86
C GLU A 58 5.23 11.99 -33.26
N LEU A 59 6.18 12.42 -34.09
CA LEU A 59 7.21 13.40 -33.71
C LEU A 59 6.62 14.77 -33.34
N THR A 60 5.49 15.13 -33.94
CA THR A 60 4.83 16.43 -33.71
C THR A 60 4.36 16.58 -32.27
N GLU A 61 3.74 15.55 -31.71
CA GLU A 61 3.28 15.55 -30.31
C GLU A 61 4.47 15.63 -29.35
N LEU A 62 5.52 14.87 -29.63
CA LEU A 62 6.74 14.86 -28.83
C LEU A 62 7.42 16.23 -28.82
N ARG A 63 7.49 16.91 -29.97
CA ARG A 63 8.01 18.28 -30.07
C ARG A 63 7.16 19.29 -29.29
N GLN A 64 5.84 19.14 -29.26
CA GLN A 64 4.96 19.98 -28.44
C GLN A 64 5.23 19.77 -26.95
N GLN A 65 5.42 18.52 -26.52
CA GLN A 65 5.76 18.19 -25.14
C GLN A 65 7.11 18.78 -24.75
N TRP A 66 8.15 18.59 -25.58
CA TRP A 66 9.47 19.19 -25.35
C TRP A 66 9.41 20.71 -25.30
N ALA A 67 8.67 21.35 -26.20
CA ALA A 67 8.50 22.80 -26.20
C ALA A 67 7.85 23.30 -24.89
N LYS A 68 6.84 22.58 -24.38
CA LYS A 68 6.22 22.89 -23.09
C LYS A 68 7.22 22.74 -21.94
N SER A 69 7.91 21.61 -21.83
CA SER A 69 8.92 21.38 -20.78
C SER A 69 10.04 22.41 -20.84
N ASN A 70 10.58 22.70 -22.03
CA ASN A 70 11.64 23.69 -22.21
C ASN A 70 11.17 25.10 -21.81
N ARG A 71 9.90 25.44 -22.01
CA ARG A 71 9.33 26.72 -21.55
C ARG A 71 9.29 26.79 -20.02
N ILE A 72 8.83 25.72 -19.37
CA ILE A 72 8.77 25.61 -17.91
C ILE A 72 10.17 25.73 -17.29
N LEU A 73 11.15 25.01 -17.87
CA LEU A 73 12.52 24.97 -17.36
C LEU A 73 13.23 26.33 -17.37
N ARG A 74 12.80 27.29 -18.20
CA ARG A 74 13.31 28.67 -18.15
C ARG A 74 13.01 29.35 -16.82
N GLY A 75 11.91 28.98 -16.16
CA GLY A 75 11.53 29.46 -14.84
C GLY A 75 12.04 28.59 -13.68
N LEU A 76 12.47 27.35 -13.96
CA LEU A 76 12.82 26.35 -12.94
C LEU A 76 14.20 25.73 -13.23
N ALA A 77 15.26 26.53 -13.12
CA ALA A 77 16.63 26.12 -13.48
C ALA A 77 17.12 24.87 -12.74
N HIS A 78 16.64 24.61 -11.51
CA HIS A 78 17.01 23.43 -10.74
C HIS A 78 16.54 22.11 -11.35
N LEU A 79 15.56 22.15 -12.27
CA LEU A 79 15.03 20.97 -12.97
C LEU A 79 15.76 20.67 -14.29
N GLU A 80 16.64 21.55 -14.76
CA GLU A 80 17.33 21.39 -16.03
C GLU A 80 18.26 20.16 -16.03
N ALA A 81 19.05 19.99 -14.95
CA ALA A 81 19.96 18.86 -14.83
C ALA A 81 19.21 17.51 -14.70
N PRO A 82 18.16 17.36 -13.85
CA PRO A 82 17.31 16.18 -13.86
C PRO A 82 16.69 15.87 -15.24
N GLN A 83 16.20 16.89 -15.96
CA GLN A 83 15.65 16.70 -17.31
C GLN A 83 16.70 16.22 -18.31
N ARG A 84 17.90 16.80 -18.27
CA ARG A 84 19.01 16.40 -19.13
C ARG A 84 19.41 14.95 -18.87
N GLU A 85 19.55 14.57 -17.60
CA GLU A 85 19.87 13.18 -17.25
C GLU A 85 18.81 12.21 -17.77
N ALA A 86 17.53 12.54 -17.61
CA ALA A 86 16.43 11.73 -18.14
C ALA A 86 16.48 11.58 -19.67
N HIS A 87 16.70 12.68 -20.40
CA HIS A 87 16.83 12.63 -21.86
C HIS A 87 18.07 11.87 -22.33
N CYS A 88 19.21 11.93 -21.62
CA CYS A 88 20.35 11.08 -21.96
C CYS A 88 20.00 9.59 -21.85
N ARG A 89 19.27 9.18 -20.80
CA ARG A 89 18.84 7.78 -20.62
C ARG A 89 17.86 7.36 -21.70
N GLU A 90 16.87 8.20 -21.99
CA GLU A 90 15.89 7.98 -23.04
C GLU A 90 16.55 7.89 -24.42
N ALA A 91 17.46 8.81 -24.74
CA ALA A 91 18.20 8.83 -26.01
C ALA A 91 19.04 7.56 -26.21
N VAL A 92 19.78 7.12 -25.18
CA VAL A 92 20.53 5.86 -25.24
C VAL A 92 19.59 4.66 -25.39
N MET A 93 18.47 4.66 -24.67
CA MET A 93 17.45 3.60 -24.79
C MET A 93 16.92 3.53 -26.23
N TRP A 94 16.55 4.67 -26.83
CA TRP A 94 16.05 4.74 -28.20
C TRP A 94 17.10 4.27 -29.20
N TRP A 95 18.34 4.73 -29.04
CA TRP A 95 19.46 4.32 -29.86
C TRP A 95 19.67 2.80 -29.83
N VAL A 96 19.69 2.19 -28.64
CA VAL A 96 19.98 0.76 -28.46
C VAL A 96 18.80 -0.13 -28.82
N HIS A 97 17.56 0.30 -28.58
CA HIS A 97 16.40 -0.58 -28.68
C HIS A 97 15.52 -0.34 -29.91
N HIS A 98 15.53 0.86 -30.50
CA HIS A 98 14.58 1.20 -31.56
C HIS A 98 15.20 1.29 -32.95
N LEU A 99 16.52 1.21 -33.05
CA LEU A 99 17.22 1.09 -34.31
C LEU A 99 17.67 -0.36 -34.51
N ASP A 100 17.48 -0.87 -35.73
CA ASP A 100 18.14 -2.11 -36.12
C ASP A 100 19.65 -1.92 -36.27
N THR A 101 20.37 -3.03 -36.41
CA THR A 101 21.83 -3.01 -36.49
C THR A 101 22.34 -2.23 -37.68
N GLU A 102 21.74 -2.41 -38.87
CA GLU A 102 22.13 -1.72 -40.10
C GLU A 102 21.99 -0.20 -39.95
N LYS A 103 20.86 0.27 -39.40
CA LYS A 103 20.60 1.70 -39.22
C LYS A 103 21.50 2.33 -38.17
N ARG A 104 21.84 1.60 -37.09
CA ARG A 104 22.85 2.07 -36.11
C ARG A 104 24.22 2.20 -36.74
N GLU A 105 24.61 1.23 -37.57
CA GLU A 105 25.89 1.25 -38.28
C GLU A 105 25.99 2.42 -39.26
N GLU A 106 24.90 2.77 -39.94
CA GLU A 106 24.83 3.94 -40.80
C GLU A 106 24.92 5.25 -39.98
N LEU A 107 24.06 5.40 -38.96
CA LEU A 107 23.93 6.66 -38.22
C LEU A 107 25.11 6.98 -37.30
N GLN A 108 25.85 5.97 -36.81
CA GLN A 108 26.99 6.22 -35.92
C GLN A 108 28.14 7.00 -36.59
N HIS A 109 28.17 7.06 -37.92
CA HIS A 109 29.17 7.83 -38.66
C HIS A 109 28.87 9.34 -38.62
N SER A 110 27.59 9.71 -38.60
CA SER A 110 27.10 11.09 -38.66
C SER A 110 26.64 11.64 -37.31
N LEU A 111 26.24 10.78 -36.37
CA LEU A 111 25.76 11.17 -35.05
C LEU A 111 26.84 10.98 -33.98
N THR A 112 26.79 11.85 -32.96
CA THR A 112 27.52 11.66 -31.71
C THR A 112 26.55 11.05 -30.70
N ILE A 113 26.91 9.93 -30.09
CA ILE A 113 25.99 9.18 -29.23
C ILE A 113 26.11 9.70 -27.78
N PRO A 114 24.99 10.05 -27.12
CA PRO A 114 25.03 10.44 -25.72
C PRO A 114 25.45 9.25 -24.85
N LEU A 115 26.17 9.54 -23.77
CA LEU A 115 26.46 8.57 -22.72
C LEU A 115 25.45 8.71 -21.59
N LEU A 116 25.28 7.65 -20.80
CA LEU A 116 24.46 7.67 -19.60
C LEU A 116 25.13 8.49 -18.49
N PRO A 117 24.37 9.25 -17.67
CA PRO A 117 24.94 9.90 -16.49
C PRO A 117 25.52 8.87 -15.52
N GLU A 118 26.76 9.09 -15.09
CA GLU A 118 27.49 8.22 -14.16
C GLU A 118 27.37 8.66 -12.68
N SER A 119 26.86 9.88 -12.45
CA SER A 119 26.49 10.43 -11.14
C SER A 119 25.30 9.69 -10.52
N PRO A 120 25.15 9.75 -9.17
CA PRO A 120 23.88 9.42 -8.53
C PRO A 120 22.74 10.18 -9.20
N LYS A 121 21.62 9.50 -9.44
CA LYS A 121 20.45 10.06 -10.11
C LYS A 121 19.98 11.33 -9.40
N LEU A 122 19.86 12.42 -10.14
CA LEU A 122 19.31 13.66 -9.60
C LEU A 122 17.81 13.51 -9.37
N LEU A 123 17.36 13.91 -8.18
CA LEU A 123 15.95 13.88 -7.81
C LEU A 123 15.22 15.05 -8.47
N CYS A 124 14.04 14.76 -9.01
CA CYS A 124 13.09 15.78 -9.47
C CYS A 124 12.01 15.94 -8.41
N GLY A 125 11.72 17.16 -7.96
CA GLY A 125 10.68 17.42 -6.94
C GLY A 125 11.15 17.31 -5.48
N SER A 126 12.46 17.23 -5.21
CA SER A 126 13.00 17.01 -3.85
C SER A 126 13.46 18.29 -3.14
N THR A 127 13.16 19.49 -3.67
CA THR A 127 13.35 20.67 -2.83
C THR A 127 12.26 20.70 -1.78
N ASN A 128 12.58 20.15 -0.60
CA ASN A 128 12.22 20.80 0.65
C ASN A 128 12.75 22.24 0.56
N MET A 129 12.01 23.14 -0.09
CA MET A 129 12.12 24.56 0.22
C MET A 129 11.65 24.69 1.66
N LEU A 130 12.62 24.65 2.57
CA LEU A 130 12.56 25.35 3.83
C LEU A 130 11.91 26.71 3.56
N ARG A 131 10.71 26.86 4.12
CA ARG A 131 9.90 28.07 4.11
C ARG A 131 10.71 29.24 4.68
N SER A 132 11.14 30.12 3.78
CA SER A 132 11.43 31.54 4.00
C SER A 132 11.25 32.15 2.62
N ASP A 133 10.26 32.95 2.26
CA ASP A 133 9.46 33.92 3.00
C ASP A 133 8.14 34.14 2.24
N GLY A 134 7.11 34.66 2.91
CA GLY A 134 5.74 34.74 2.40
C GLY A 134 5.54 35.52 1.09
N ALA A 135 5.45 34.80 -0.04
CA ALA A 135 4.90 35.31 -1.30
C ALA A 135 3.63 34.54 -1.67
N ASN A 136 2.53 35.28 -1.85
CA ASN A 136 1.20 34.82 -2.22
C ASN A 136 1.07 34.56 -3.74
N GLU A 137 0.13 33.67 -4.08
CA GLU A 137 -0.54 33.48 -5.37
C GLU A 137 0.22 32.95 -6.61
N THR A 138 1.56 32.99 -6.70
CA THR A 138 2.28 32.32 -7.81
C THR A 138 2.68 30.86 -7.55
N LEU A 139 2.41 30.35 -6.34
CA LEU A 139 2.91 29.06 -5.84
C LEU A 139 2.25 27.81 -6.47
N GLU A 140 0.97 27.91 -6.85
CA GLU A 140 0.20 26.75 -7.33
C GLU A 140 0.55 26.39 -8.78
N GLU A 141 0.72 27.39 -9.64
CA GLU A 141 1.13 27.21 -11.05
C GLU A 141 2.58 26.67 -11.15
N THR A 142 3.51 27.18 -10.32
CA THR A 142 4.88 26.60 -10.23
C THR A 142 4.88 25.14 -9.77
N ARG A 143 3.94 24.75 -8.90
CA ARG A 143 3.84 23.38 -8.41
C ARG A 143 3.29 22.44 -9.47
N GLU A 144 2.28 22.87 -10.24
CA GLU A 144 1.78 22.10 -11.39
C GLU A 144 2.83 21.96 -12.49
N ASP A 145 3.57 23.03 -12.80
CA ASP A 145 4.63 23.03 -13.80
C ASP A 145 5.83 22.14 -13.40
N GLU A 146 6.27 22.21 -12.15
CA GLU A 146 7.29 21.31 -11.61
C GLU A 146 6.81 19.85 -11.62
N THR A 147 5.57 19.60 -11.19
CA THR A 147 4.97 18.26 -11.23
C THR A 147 4.89 17.74 -12.66
N HIS A 148 4.54 18.59 -13.63
CA HIS A 148 4.49 18.24 -15.03
C HIS A 148 5.87 17.81 -15.55
N VAL A 149 6.92 18.62 -15.33
CA VAL A 149 8.28 18.27 -15.77
C VAL A 149 8.76 17.01 -15.04
N CYS A 150 8.57 16.91 -13.73
CA CYS A 150 9.04 15.77 -12.96
C CYS A 150 8.32 14.47 -13.30
N SER A 151 7.05 14.52 -13.70
CA SER A 151 6.37 13.33 -14.23
C SER A 151 7.10 12.76 -15.46
N LYS A 152 7.58 13.63 -16.36
CA LYS A 152 8.31 13.26 -17.58
C LYS A 152 9.75 12.82 -17.32
N VAL A 153 10.45 13.51 -16.42
CA VAL A 153 11.76 13.05 -15.92
C VAL A 153 11.64 11.62 -15.38
N ASN A 154 10.61 11.33 -14.58
CA ASN A 154 10.44 10.02 -13.97
C ASN A 154 10.02 8.94 -14.97
N GLU A 155 9.17 9.28 -15.96
CA GLU A 155 8.75 8.39 -17.04
C GLU A 155 9.95 7.93 -17.88
N ALA A 156 10.77 8.87 -18.35
CA ALA A 156 12.00 8.59 -19.11
C ALA A 156 13.03 7.78 -18.30
N ASN A 157 13.02 7.92 -16.97
CA ASN A 157 13.88 7.15 -16.08
C ASN A 157 13.32 5.75 -15.72
N SER A 158 12.14 5.35 -16.22
CA SER A 158 11.52 4.08 -15.85
C SER A 158 12.31 2.85 -16.28
N CYS A 159 13.11 2.94 -17.35
CA CYS A 159 14.01 1.87 -17.81
C CYS A 159 15.24 1.69 -16.90
N ASP A 160 15.64 2.74 -16.16
CA ASP A 160 16.74 2.66 -15.19
C ASP A 160 16.41 1.64 -14.09
N TRP A 161 15.14 1.41 -13.78
CA TRP A 161 14.71 0.42 -12.80
C TRP A 161 15.10 -1.01 -13.27
N CYS A 162 14.67 -1.44 -14.47
CA CYS A 162 15.01 -2.77 -14.99
C CYS A 162 16.51 -2.94 -15.29
N HIS A 163 17.26 -1.87 -15.49
CA HIS A 163 18.68 -1.99 -15.74
C HIS A 163 19.46 -1.91 -14.41
N SER A 164 19.31 -0.86 -13.62
CA SER A 164 20.05 -0.68 -12.36
C SER A 164 19.79 -1.76 -11.30
N THR A 165 18.60 -2.36 -11.23
CA THR A 165 18.27 -3.34 -10.17
C THR A 165 18.23 -4.80 -10.63
N GLN A 166 18.31 -5.11 -11.94
CA GLN A 166 18.22 -6.49 -12.42
C GLN A 166 19.36 -7.38 -11.94
N ALA A 167 20.58 -6.86 -11.86
CA ALA A 167 21.70 -7.62 -11.31
C ALA A 167 21.51 -7.95 -9.82
N ASP A 168 20.74 -7.14 -9.10
CA ASP A 168 20.44 -7.34 -7.69
C ASP A 168 19.18 -8.21 -7.51
N HIS A 169 18.25 -8.15 -8.46
CA HIS A 169 17.14 -9.10 -8.64
C HIS A 169 17.61 -10.52 -8.90
N ASP A 170 18.54 -10.68 -9.83
CA ASP A 170 19.10 -11.98 -10.19
C ASP A 170 19.90 -12.60 -9.02
N LYS A 171 20.33 -11.77 -8.06
CA LYS A 171 20.93 -12.20 -6.78
C LYS A 171 19.92 -12.46 -5.67
N GLY A 172 18.62 -12.26 -5.92
CA GLY A 172 17.55 -12.45 -4.94
C GLY A 172 17.52 -11.39 -3.83
N LEU A 173 18.07 -10.19 -4.08
CA LEU A 173 18.02 -9.08 -3.13
C LEU A 173 16.57 -8.55 -3.04
N PRO A 174 15.94 -8.55 -1.85
CA PRO A 174 14.56 -8.08 -1.69
C PRO A 174 14.34 -6.68 -2.26
N GLY A 175 13.26 -6.51 -3.02
CA GLY A 175 12.83 -5.24 -3.59
C GLY A 175 13.49 -4.75 -4.87
N THR A 176 14.14 -5.67 -5.57
CA THR A 176 14.78 -5.41 -6.86
C THR A 176 14.00 -6.02 -8.02
N SER A 177 12.87 -6.71 -7.76
CA SER A 177 12.00 -7.34 -8.75
C SER A 177 11.17 -6.34 -9.57
N PRO A 178 11.11 -6.50 -10.91
CA PRO A 178 10.29 -5.63 -11.75
C PRO A 178 8.84 -5.79 -11.37
N PRO A 179 8.09 -4.67 -11.21
CA PRO A 179 6.66 -4.75 -11.43
C PRO A 179 6.47 -5.38 -12.81
N ASP A 180 5.81 -6.54 -12.87
CA ASP A 180 5.51 -7.24 -14.13
C ASP A 180 4.77 -6.28 -15.07
N ALA A 181 5.49 -5.78 -16.08
CA ALA A 181 5.00 -4.73 -16.96
C ALA A 181 3.91 -5.19 -17.93
N THR A 182 3.73 -6.50 -18.12
CA THR A 182 2.63 -7.05 -18.94
C THR A 182 1.30 -7.01 -18.20
N LYS A 183 1.36 -6.86 -16.87
CA LYS A 183 0.23 -6.50 -16.05
C LYS A 183 0.38 -5.03 -15.73
N LYS A 184 -0.23 -4.18 -16.55
CA LYS A 184 -0.70 -2.88 -16.06
C LYS A 184 -1.55 -3.24 -14.84
N PHE A 185 -0.98 -3.13 -13.64
CA PHE A 185 -1.74 -3.43 -12.45
C PHE A 185 -2.79 -2.32 -12.43
N THR A 186 -4.01 -2.68 -12.80
CA THR A 186 -5.21 -2.02 -12.30
C THR A 186 -5.24 -2.37 -10.82
N GLY A 187 -4.27 -1.79 -10.10
CA GLY A 187 -4.23 -1.92 -8.67
C GLY A 187 -5.41 -1.20 -8.07
N PRO A 188 -5.56 -1.31 -6.76
CA PRO A 188 -6.52 -0.54 -5.98
C PRO A 188 -6.26 0.99 -6.03
N ASP A 189 -5.51 1.50 -7.00
CA ASP A 189 -5.22 2.92 -7.13
C ASP A 189 -6.45 3.61 -7.72
N ASP A 190 -7.38 3.87 -6.81
CA ASP A 190 -8.50 4.79 -6.99
C ASP A 190 -8.08 6.25 -7.21
N GLY A 191 -6.79 6.52 -7.38
CA GLY A 191 -6.26 7.84 -7.71
C GLY A 191 -6.24 8.80 -6.52
N ASN A 192 -6.25 8.28 -5.29
CA ASN A 192 -6.29 9.09 -4.06
C ASN A 192 -7.48 10.08 -4.02
N PRO A 193 -8.72 9.57 -4.09
CA PRO A 193 -9.93 10.40 -4.18
C PRO A 193 -10.14 11.29 -2.95
N GLN A 194 -9.50 10.95 -1.83
CA GLN A 194 -9.55 11.69 -0.58
C GLN A 194 -8.50 12.81 -0.47
N GLY A 195 -7.59 12.94 -1.45
CA GLY A 195 -6.54 13.95 -1.42
C GLY A 195 -5.57 13.79 -0.25
N TRP A 196 -5.28 12.55 0.15
CA TRP A 196 -4.37 12.28 1.26
C TRP A 196 -2.96 12.74 0.95
N ASN A 197 -2.29 13.30 1.96
CA ASN A 197 -0.89 13.67 1.85
C ASN A 197 0.01 12.43 1.76
N ARG A 198 1.27 12.65 1.35
CA ARG A 198 2.25 11.58 1.14
C ARG A 198 2.63 10.82 2.39
N THR A 199 2.48 11.43 3.57
CA THR A 199 2.72 10.77 4.85
C THR A 199 1.64 9.74 5.16
N ARG A 200 0.37 10.04 4.83
CA ARG A 200 -0.74 9.11 5.00
C ARG A 200 -0.78 8.05 3.91
N ARG A 201 -0.54 8.42 2.66
CA ARG A 201 -0.59 7.53 1.49
C ARG A 201 0.54 7.83 0.52
N CYS A 202 1.32 6.81 0.19
CA CYS A 202 2.20 6.84 -0.96
C CYS A 202 2.20 5.44 -1.56
N ASP A 203 1.81 5.28 -2.83
CA ASP A 203 1.73 3.94 -3.41
C ASP A 203 2.97 3.62 -4.23
N GLN A 204 3.38 2.36 -4.26
CA GLN A 204 4.61 1.90 -4.90
C GLN A 204 4.76 2.40 -6.33
N ASP A 205 3.67 2.42 -7.10
CA ASP A 205 3.60 2.79 -8.51
C ASP A 205 3.37 4.28 -8.78
N GLN A 206 3.12 5.09 -7.75
CA GLN A 206 2.97 6.54 -7.89
C GLN A 206 4.31 7.25 -8.13
N MET A 207 4.25 8.37 -8.86
CA MET A 207 5.38 9.25 -9.11
C MET A 207 5.15 10.64 -8.46
N PRO A 208 6.13 11.21 -7.74
CA PRO A 208 7.43 10.61 -7.41
C PRO A 208 7.28 9.36 -6.52
N ARG A 209 8.22 8.41 -6.67
CA ARG A 209 8.25 7.15 -5.89
C ARG A 209 8.31 7.44 -4.39
N CYS A 210 7.77 6.51 -3.61
CA CYS A 210 7.83 6.59 -2.16
C CYS A 210 9.27 6.50 -1.64
N GLY A 211 9.64 7.46 -0.80
CA GLY A 211 10.85 7.42 0.01
C GLY A 211 10.59 6.89 1.41
N LEU A 212 11.64 6.91 2.23
CA LEU A 212 11.53 6.68 3.67
C LEU A 212 10.65 7.74 4.32
N CYS A 213 9.92 7.35 5.36
CA CYS A 213 8.93 8.18 6.05
C CYS A 213 7.76 8.71 5.19
N GLU A 214 7.56 8.15 3.99
CA GLU A 214 6.35 8.35 3.20
C GLU A 214 5.46 7.11 3.26
N GLY A 215 4.14 7.32 3.25
CA GLY A 215 3.16 6.26 3.46
C GLY A 215 3.25 5.59 4.84
N VAL A 216 3.85 6.26 5.84
CA VAL A 216 3.94 5.74 7.21
C VAL A 216 2.59 5.66 7.89
N GLY A 217 1.61 6.50 7.55
CA GLY A 217 0.28 6.44 8.15
C GLY A 217 0.27 6.67 9.67
N GLY A 218 -0.62 5.97 10.36
CA GLY A 218 -0.87 6.13 11.79
C GLY A 218 -2.30 5.74 12.17
N MET A 219 -2.70 6.03 13.41
CA MET A 219 -4.06 5.74 13.89
C MET A 219 -5.06 6.69 13.22
N ALA A 220 -5.71 6.22 12.15
CA ALA A 220 -6.73 6.97 11.42
C ALA A 220 -8.13 6.83 12.05
N TYR A 221 -8.89 7.91 12.04
CA TYR A 221 -10.25 7.95 12.58
C TYR A 221 -11.21 8.79 11.71
N GLY A 222 -10.79 9.10 10.48
CA GLY A 222 -11.61 9.81 9.49
C GLY A 222 -10.91 10.01 8.15
N ASP A 223 -11.67 10.48 7.17
CA ASP A 223 -11.22 10.64 5.78
C ASP A 223 -10.32 11.86 5.56
N ALA A 224 -10.43 12.92 6.36
CA ALA A 224 -9.59 14.11 6.16
C ALA A 224 -8.14 13.91 6.65
N ASN A 225 -7.20 14.68 6.09
CA ASN A 225 -5.76 14.60 6.41
C ASN A 225 -5.43 14.88 7.89
N ASP A 226 -6.29 15.61 8.60
CA ASP A 226 -6.16 15.89 10.04
C ASP A 226 -6.79 14.80 10.92
N LYS A 227 -7.50 13.82 10.33
CA LYS A 227 -8.18 12.72 11.04
C LYS A 227 -7.31 11.47 11.15
N ILE A 228 -6.05 11.69 11.47
CA ILE A 228 -5.06 10.65 11.69
C ILE A 228 -4.04 11.15 12.71
N VAL A 229 -3.70 10.30 13.67
CA VAL A 229 -2.53 10.51 14.52
C VAL A 229 -1.36 9.86 13.81
N VAL A 230 -0.62 10.65 13.06
CA VAL A 230 0.55 10.20 12.30
C VAL A 230 1.62 9.71 13.26
N THR A 231 2.27 8.60 12.93
CA THR A 231 3.40 8.10 13.72
C THR A 231 4.68 8.87 13.40
N PRO A 232 5.51 9.22 14.40
CA PRO A 232 6.81 9.83 14.15
C PRO A 232 7.71 8.91 13.32
N CYS A 233 8.50 9.50 12.43
CA CYS A 233 9.42 8.77 11.57
C CYS A 233 10.69 9.58 11.28
N GLU A 234 11.83 8.91 11.29
CA GLU A 234 13.14 9.44 10.93
C GLU A 234 13.88 8.47 9.98
N PRO A 235 14.25 8.89 8.75
CA PRO A 235 15.04 8.04 7.86
C PRO A 235 16.42 7.75 8.46
N LEU A 236 16.85 6.48 8.47
CA LEU A 236 18.18 6.08 8.98
C LEU A 236 19.14 5.75 7.83
N ALA A 237 18.70 4.93 6.88
CA ALA A 237 19.53 4.48 5.77
C ALA A 237 18.66 4.05 4.57
N ASN A 238 18.98 4.50 3.37
CA ASN A 238 18.34 4.00 2.16
C ASN A 238 18.69 2.52 1.91
N ALA A 239 17.90 1.83 1.09
CA ALA A 239 18.12 0.41 0.77
C ALA A 239 19.57 0.06 0.37
N SER A 240 20.25 0.92 -0.40
CA SER A 240 21.63 0.68 -0.85
C SER A 240 22.69 0.85 0.24
N GLN A 241 22.33 1.39 1.40
CA GLN A 241 23.22 1.67 2.52
C GLN A 241 23.12 0.61 3.62
N VAL A 242 22.09 -0.23 3.59
CA VAL A 242 21.87 -1.30 4.58
C VAL A 242 22.50 -2.59 4.07
N ASP A 243 23.26 -3.28 4.93
CA ASP A 243 23.76 -4.61 4.62
C ASP A 243 22.57 -5.57 4.41
N PRO A 244 22.40 -6.14 3.20
CA PRO A 244 21.29 -7.04 2.90
C PRO A 244 21.18 -8.25 3.83
N SER A 245 22.29 -8.69 4.44
CA SER A 245 22.29 -9.81 5.38
C SER A 245 21.53 -9.50 6.68
N THR A 246 21.43 -8.22 7.04
CA THR A 246 20.75 -7.75 8.25
C THR A 246 19.26 -7.50 8.02
N VAL A 247 18.82 -7.39 6.76
CA VAL A 247 17.45 -7.03 6.40
C VAL A 247 16.47 -8.16 6.72
N ALA A 248 15.47 -7.87 7.54
CA ALA A 248 14.39 -8.79 7.89
C ALA A 248 13.34 -8.81 6.78
N LYS A 249 13.12 -9.97 6.16
CA LYS A 249 12.09 -10.09 5.11
C LYS A 249 10.69 -10.04 5.76
N PRO A 250 9.69 -9.39 5.13
CA PRO A 250 8.32 -9.29 5.67
C PRO A 250 7.55 -10.59 5.45
N LEU A 251 7.96 -11.65 6.14
CA LEU A 251 7.34 -12.96 6.07
C LEU A 251 6.61 -13.24 7.38
N TYR A 252 5.39 -13.77 7.28
CA TYR A 252 4.74 -14.37 8.43
C TYR A 252 5.30 -15.77 8.68
N PRO A 253 5.39 -16.23 9.93
CA PRO A 253 5.44 -17.65 10.23
C PRO A 253 4.22 -18.36 9.63
N LYS A 254 4.38 -19.62 9.23
CA LYS A 254 3.25 -20.43 8.73
C LYS A 254 2.17 -20.66 9.78
N LYS A 255 2.57 -20.67 11.05
CA LYS A 255 1.72 -20.87 12.20
C LYS A 255 2.20 -19.97 13.33
N PHE A 256 1.30 -19.21 13.95
CA PHE A 256 1.65 -18.39 15.10
C PHE A 256 0.45 -18.02 15.96
N THR A 257 0.75 -17.68 17.21
CA THR A 257 -0.14 -16.99 18.15
C THR A 257 0.52 -15.67 18.54
N ILE A 258 -0.26 -14.59 18.59
CA ILE A 258 0.15 -13.31 19.17
C ILE A 258 -0.66 -13.09 20.43
N ARG A 259 0.01 -13.04 21.58
CA ARG A 259 -0.64 -12.79 22.86
C ARG A 259 0.36 -12.23 23.85
N ARG A 260 -0.06 -11.26 24.66
CA ARG A 260 0.76 -10.82 25.78
C ARG A 260 0.86 -11.89 26.86
N LYS A 261 2.04 -12.06 27.41
CA LYS A 261 2.31 -13.02 28.51
C LYS A 261 1.53 -12.74 29.79
N ASP A 262 1.09 -11.50 30.00
CA ASP A 262 0.27 -11.10 31.15
C ASP A 262 -1.23 -11.33 30.94
N GLY A 263 -1.64 -11.87 29.78
CA GLY A 263 -3.04 -12.17 29.44
C GLY A 263 -3.91 -10.93 29.23
N LYS A 264 -3.33 -9.72 29.23
CA LYS A 264 -4.06 -8.48 28.94
C LYS A 264 -4.18 -8.25 27.44
N GLN A 265 -5.04 -7.31 27.08
CA GLN A 265 -5.17 -6.80 25.71
C GLN A 265 -3.85 -6.18 25.22
N GLY A 266 -3.63 -6.26 23.92
CA GLY A 266 -2.43 -5.79 23.22
C GLY A 266 -1.59 -6.96 22.71
N GLY A 267 -0.39 -6.66 22.25
CA GLY A 267 0.42 -7.63 21.51
C GLY A 267 0.02 -7.71 20.03
N TYR A 268 -1.28 -7.66 19.75
CA TYR A 268 -1.80 -7.35 18.43
C TYR A 268 -2.89 -6.26 18.53
N SER A 269 -2.81 -5.24 17.68
CA SER A 269 -3.81 -4.17 17.59
C SER A 269 -4.08 -3.84 16.13
N ASP A 270 -5.29 -3.40 15.85
CA ASP A 270 -5.77 -3.09 14.50
C ASP A 270 -6.53 -1.76 14.46
N THR A 271 -6.36 -1.00 13.38
CA THR A 271 -7.32 0.02 12.97
C THR A 271 -7.92 -0.42 11.66
N LEU A 272 -9.13 -0.99 11.71
CA LEU A 272 -9.83 -1.47 10.54
C LEU A 272 -10.48 -0.31 9.78
N ILE A 273 -10.28 -0.28 8.46
CA ILE A 273 -10.81 0.78 7.58
C ILE A 273 -11.57 0.12 6.42
N GLY A 274 -12.78 0.59 6.13
CA GLY A 274 -13.55 0.09 4.97
C GLY A 274 -14.76 0.97 4.66
N TRP A 275 -15.50 0.66 3.59
CA TRP A 275 -16.61 1.51 3.17
C TRP A 275 -17.68 1.62 4.26
N LYS A 276 -18.21 2.83 4.42
CA LYS A 276 -19.35 3.10 5.28
C LYS A 276 -20.63 2.52 4.66
N THR A 277 -21.02 1.35 5.12
CA THR A 277 -22.24 0.62 4.74
C THR A 277 -23.41 0.90 5.69
N ASP A 278 -23.10 1.36 6.91
CA ASP A 278 -24.06 1.76 7.91
C ASP A 278 -23.56 3.00 8.67
N PRO A 279 -24.45 3.80 9.30
CA PRO A 279 -24.05 5.03 9.97
C PRO A 279 -23.02 4.87 11.10
N PHE A 280 -22.90 3.66 11.66
CA PHE A 280 -22.22 3.35 12.91
C PHE A 280 -20.95 2.52 12.74
N CYS A 281 -20.69 2.04 11.53
CA CYS A 281 -19.52 1.24 11.23
C CYS A 281 -19.50 -0.13 11.95
N PHE A 282 -20.67 -0.75 12.09
CA PHE A 282 -20.77 -2.11 12.65
C PHE A 282 -20.60 -3.20 11.60
N GLY A 283 -21.04 -2.95 10.35
CA GLY A 283 -21.09 -3.94 9.28
C GLY A 283 -20.26 -3.57 8.07
N PHE A 284 -19.03 -3.11 8.27
CA PHE A 284 -18.11 -2.80 7.15
C PHE A 284 -16.99 -3.84 7.04
N PHE A 285 -16.50 -3.98 5.81
CA PHE A 285 -15.33 -4.79 5.47
C PHE A 285 -14.28 -3.92 4.79
N PRO A 286 -12.99 -4.16 5.04
CA PRO A 286 -11.93 -3.50 4.30
C PRO A 286 -12.07 -3.70 2.81
N GLN A 287 -11.86 -2.63 2.05
CA GLN A 287 -12.02 -2.63 0.60
C GLN A 287 -10.68 -2.46 -0.10
N ASN A 288 -10.72 -2.65 -1.41
CA ASN A 288 -9.63 -2.35 -2.31
C ASN A 288 -9.70 -0.91 -2.85
N ASP A 289 -10.56 -0.04 -2.35
CA ASP A 289 -10.52 1.39 -2.67
C ASP A 289 -11.13 2.26 -1.56
N SER A 290 -10.94 3.56 -1.69
CA SER A 290 -11.39 4.64 -0.81
C SER A 290 -12.32 5.64 -1.50
N THR A 291 -12.97 5.23 -2.60
CA THR A 291 -13.84 6.12 -3.38
C THR A 291 -15.12 6.54 -2.67
N LYS A 292 -15.48 5.82 -1.60
CA LYS A 292 -16.67 6.07 -0.78
C LYS A 292 -16.27 6.55 0.61
N PRO A 293 -17.18 7.21 1.35
CA PRO A 293 -16.94 7.53 2.76
C PRO A 293 -16.54 6.29 3.55
N MET A 294 -15.52 6.41 4.40
CA MET A 294 -14.97 5.25 5.13
C MET A 294 -15.44 5.21 6.59
N CYS A 295 -15.40 4.00 7.11
CA CYS A 295 -15.52 3.64 8.51
C CYS A 295 -14.15 3.32 9.08
N TYR A 296 -13.92 3.70 10.33
CA TYR A 296 -12.67 3.51 11.05
C TYR A 296 -12.99 2.88 12.40
N ARG A 297 -12.32 1.77 12.73
CA ARG A 297 -12.55 1.05 13.98
C ARG A 297 -11.23 0.62 14.60
N SER A 298 -10.96 1.10 15.80
CA SER A 298 -9.77 0.71 16.57
C SER A 298 -10.10 -0.49 17.45
N GLU A 299 -9.22 -1.49 17.41
CA GLU A 299 -9.41 -2.80 18.01
C GLU A 299 -8.12 -3.24 18.71
N ASP A 300 -8.22 -3.62 19.97
CA ASP A 300 -7.10 -4.23 20.71
C ASP A 300 -7.40 -5.71 20.93
N ALA A 301 -6.51 -6.58 20.46
CA ALA A 301 -6.71 -8.02 20.60
C ALA A 301 -6.22 -8.53 21.95
N TYR A 302 -6.94 -9.50 22.52
CA TYR A 302 -6.40 -10.38 23.54
C TYR A 302 -5.47 -11.43 22.92
N VAL A 303 -5.83 -11.92 21.74
CA VAL A 303 -5.06 -12.91 21.01
C VAL A 303 -5.37 -12.87 19.53
N LYS A 304 -4.34 -13.14 18.72
CA LYS A 304 -4.47 -13.49 17.30
C LYS A 304 -3.85 -14.86 17.06
N TYR A 305 -4.55 -15.72 16.32
CA TYR A 305 -4.11 -17.02 15.88
C TYR A 305 -4.07 -17.05 14.35
N TYR A 306 -3.08 -17.75 13.81
CA TYR A 306 -2.92 -17.94 12.39
C TYR A 306 -2.31 -19.31 12.11
N ASP A 307 -2.88 -20.04 11.16
CA ASP A 307 -2.38 -21.33 10.68
C ASP A 307 -2.71 -21.48 9.19
N ILE A 308 -1.71 -21.28 8.34
CA ILE A 308 -1.89 -21.35 6.89
C ILE A 308 -2.13 -22.76 6.39
N ASP A 309 -1.62 -23.79 7.08
CA ASP A 309 -1.81 -25.18 6.68
C ASP A 309 -3.28 -25.61 6.88
N ARG A 310 -4.03 -24.87 7.70
CA ARG A 310 -5.48 -24.98 7.88
C ARG A 310 -6.29 -23.91 7.14
N GLU A 311 -5.62 -23.02 6.41
CA GLU A 311 -6.22 -21.80 5.81
C GLU A 311 -7.08 -21.02 6.83
N ALA A 312 -6.57 -20.87 8.06
CA ALA A 312 -7.34 -20.37 9.19
C ALA A 312 -6.67 -19.21 9.94
N GLN A 313 -7.47 -18.24 10.37
CA GLN A 313 -7.07 -17.23 11.33
C GLN A 313 -8.22 -16.88 12.26
N ARG A 314 -7.87 -16.48 13.48
CA ARG A 314 -8.82 -16.02 14.49
C ARG A 314 -8.24 -14.85 15.25
N ALA A 315 -9.04 -13.83 15.53
CA ALA A 315 -8.64 -12.77 16.43
C ALA A 315 -9.78 -12.41 17.37
N GLU A 316 -9.42 -12.15 18.63
CA GLU A 316 -10.36 -11.82 19.70
C GLU A 316 -10.08 -10.41 20.19
N TYR A 317 -11.03 -9.50 19.94
CA TYR A 317 -10.86 -8.08 20.14
C TYR A 317 -11.73 -7.52 21.25
N THR A 318 -11.22 -6.47 21.87
CA THR A 318 -12.04 -5.39 22.39
C THR A 318 -12.13 -4.31 21.32
N ILE A 319 -13.35 -3.94 20.97
CA ILE A 319 -13.62 -2.86 20.03
C ILE A 319 -13.93 -1.60 20.84
N HIS A 320 -13.15 -0.55 20.58
CA HIS A 320 -13.37 0.76 21.17
C HIS A 320 -14.47 1.48 20.40
N ASN A 321 -15.57 1.81 21.08
CA ASN A 321 -16.65 2.51 20.41
C ASN A 321 -16.24 3.94 20.05
N GLY A 322 -16.56 4.34 18.81
CA GLY A 322 -16.37 5.70 18.32
C GLY A 322 -17.69 6.40 17.98
N GLY A 323 -17.60 7.68 17.60
CA GLY A 323 -18.74 8.46 17.10
C GLY A 323 -19.90 8.56 18.09
N LEU A 324 -21.13 8.32 17.60
CA LEU A 324 -22.34 8.34 18.44
C LEU A 324 -22.28 7.34 19.61
N PHE A 325 -21.50 6.27 19.45
CA PHE A 325 -21.36 5.24 20.48
C PHE A 325 -20.16 5.43 21.41
N ALA A 326 -19.40 6.53 21.28
CA ALA A 326 -18.18 6.73 22.08
C ALA A 326 -18.43 6.77 23.60
N ALA A 327 -19.66 7.10 24.03
CA ALA A 327 -20.04 7.11 25.44
C ALA A 327 -20.53 5.75 25.97
N PHE A 328 -20.57 4.71 25.13
CA PHE A 328 -21.00 3.36 25.51
C PHE A 328 -19.81 2.47 25.84
N PRO A 329 -19.97 1.49 26.76
CA PRO A 329 -18.92 0.55 27.09
C PRO A 329 -18.41 -0.19 25.85
N ASN A 330 -17.13 -0.50 25.80
CA ASN A 330 -16.54 -1.28 24.71
C ASN A 330 -17.27 -2.61 24.51
N ILE A 331 -17.31 -3.07 23.27
CA ILE A 331 -17.87 -4.37 22.89
C ILE A 331 -16.72 -5.35 22.64
N THR A 332 -17.02 -6.65 22.61
CA THR A 332 -16.05 -7.67 22.19
C THR A 332 -16.44 -8.26 20.84
N SER A 333 -15.42 -8.70 20.09
CA SER A 333 -15.62 -9.34 18.79
C SER A 333 -14.63 -10.47 18.60
N ILE A 334 -15.09 -11.60 18.07
CA ILE A 334 -14.24 -12.69 17.60
C ILE A 334 -14.42 -12.78 16.09
N ILE A 335 -13.34 -12.54 15.36
CA ILE A 335 -13.30 -12.72 13.91
C ILE A 335 -12.61 -14.04 13.64
N LEU A 336 -13.34 -15.00 13.06
CA LEU A 336 -12.84 -16.30 12.64
C LEU A 336 -12.94 -16.40 11.12
N HIS A 337 -11.85 -16.76 10.45
CA HIS A 337 -11.81 -17.03 9.01
C HIS A 337 -11.19 -18.40 8.83
N VAL A 338 -11.94 -19.33 8.23
CA VAL A 338 -11.49 -20.69 7.92
C VAL A 338 -11.86 -21.00 6.47
N ASN A 339 -10.87 -21.36 5.67
CA ASN A 339 -11.01 -21.57 4.23
C ASN A 339 -11.64 -20.32 3.56
N GLU A 340 -12.77 -20.50 2.86
CA GLU A 340 -13.48 -19.44 2.14
C GLU A 340 -14.55 -18.71 2.97
N GLN A 341 -14.74 -19.07 4.23
CA GLN A 341 -15.80 -18.54 5.08
C GLN A 341 -15.26 -17.72 6.25
N MET A 342 -16.01 -16.69 6.62
CA MET A 342 -15.67 -15.83 7.75
C MET A 342 -16.88 -15.60 8.65
N TRP A 343 -16.63 -15.57 9.95
CA TRP A 343 -17.61 -15.31 11.01
C TRP A 343 -17.13 -14.18 11.90
N ILE A 344 -17.99 -13.19 12.11
CA ILE A 344 -17.78 -12.11 13.06
C ILE A 344 -18.78 -12.28 14.19
N GLN A 345 -18.28 -12.56 15.38
CA GLN A 345 -19.05 -12.87 16.58
C GLN A 345 -18.94 -11.70 17.56
N ASN A 346 -19.98 -10.88 17.68
CA ASN A 346 -19.97 -9.71 18.55
C ASN A 346 -20.77 -9.95 19.84
N ASP A 347 -20.32 -9.35 20.94
CA ASP A 347 -21.11 -9.16 22.15
C ASP A 347 -21.44 -7.66 22.31
N LEU A 348 -22.65 -7.29 21.90
CA LEU A 348 -23.15 -5.92 21.93
C LEU A 348 -23.91 -5.68 23.24
N TRP A 349 -23.18 -5.49 24.33
CA TRP A 349 -23.75 -5.23 25.67
C TRP A 349 -24.72 -6.33 26.13
N GLY A 350 -24.34 -7.59 25.95
CA GLY A 350 -25.14 -8.77 26.27
C GLY A 350 -25.95 -9.31 25.09
N VAL A 351 -26.04 -8.58 23.98
CA VAL A 351 -26.67 -9.05 22.74
C VAL A 351 -25.63 -9.76 21.89
N LYS A 352 -25.72 -11.09 21.82
CA LYS A 352 -24.86 -11.88 20.93
C LYS A 352 -25.29 -11.70 19.48
N GLN A 353 -24.33 -11.41 18.62
CA GLN A 353 -24.53 -11.28 17.18
C GLN A 353 -23.51 -12.15 16.46
N CYS A 354 -23.95 -12.89 15.44
CA CYS A 354 -23.06 -13.49 14.46
C CYS A 354 -23.34 -12.94 13.06
N ILE A 355 -22.29 -12.54 12.37
CA ILE A 355 -22.31 -12.17 10.97
C ILE A 355 -21.50 -13.21 10.22
N CYS A 356 -22.15 -13.99 9.37
CA CYS A 356 -21.47 -14.85 8.43
C CYS A 356 -21.18 -14.03 7.17
N ALA A 357 -19.95 -14.05 6.71
CA ALA A 357 -19.49 -13.23 5.60
C ALA A 357 -18.78 -14.08 4.55
N ASN A 358 -18.97 -13.70 3.29
CA ASN A 358 -18.10 -14.13 2.21
C ASN A 358 -17.00 -13.07 2.03
N PRO A 359 -15.75 -13.35 2.45
CA PRO A 359 -14.65 -12.38 2.38
C PRO A 359 -14.29 -11.96 0.94
N SER A 360 -14.71 -12.70 -0.09
CA SER A 360 -14.51 -12.30 -1.49
C SER A 360 -15.42 -11.14 -1.93
N GLY A 361 -16.47 -10.83 -1.17
CA GLY A 361 -17.43 -9.76 -1.46
C GLY A 361 -18.17 -9.94 -2.80
N ASN A 362 -18.49 -8.80 -3.44
CA ASN A 362 -19.12 -8.71 -4.77
C ASN A 362 -18.08 -8.47 -5.89
N HIS A 363 -16.79 -8.61 -5.60
CA HIS A 363 -15.71 -8.02 -6.40
C HIS A 363 -15.19 -8.89 -7.53
N CYS A 364 -16.01 -9.82 -8.01
CA CYS A 364 -15.59 -10.66 -9.10
C CYS A 364 -16.59 -10.69 -10.23
N THR A 365 -16.02 -10.61 -11.43
CA THR A 365 -16.74 -10.64 -12.68
C THR A 365 -17.33 -12.02 -12.99
N LYS A 366 -16.90 -13.07 -12.28
CA LYS A 366 -17.34 -14.48 -12.46
C LYS A 366 -17.47 -15.23 -11.11
N PRO A 367 -18.65 -15.22 -10.47
CA PRO A 367 -18.90 -15.98 -9.25
C PRO A 367 -18.90 -17.52 -9.50
N PRO A 368 -18.62 -18.36 -8.47
CA PRO A 368 -18.34 -17.98 -7.09
C PRO A 368 -16.86 -17.61 -6.88
N CYS A 369 -16.63 -16.57 -6.09
CA CYS A 369 -15.30 -16.14 -5.73
C CYS A 369 -14.99 -16.54 -4.31
N LYS A 370 -13.74 -16.93 -4.11
CA LYS A 370 -13.24 -17.47 -2.85
C LYS A 370 -12.11 -16.57 -2.41
N ALA A 371 -12.17 -16.11 -1.17
CA ALA A 371 -11.08 -15.39 -0.54
C ALA A 371 -10.66 -16.18 0.69
N TYR A 372 -9.36 -16.45 0.76
CA TYR A 372 -8.72 -17.20 1.83
C TYR A 372 -7.96 -16.25 2.73
N VAL A 373 -7.48 -16.77 3.86
CA VAL A 373 -6.57 -16.01 4.74
C VAL A 373 -5.34 -15.58 3.95
N GLN A 374 -4.74 -14.44 4.33
CA GLN A 374 -3.50 -13.99 3.71
C GLN A 374 -2.43 -15.08 3.82
N HIS A 375 -1.73 -15.36 2.72
CA HIS A 375 -0.70 -16.41 2.72
C HIS A 375 0.56 -15.91 3.45
N TRP A 376 1.36 -16.83 4.00
CA TRP A 376 2.48 -16.50 4.88
C TRP A 376 3.57 -15.66 4.19
N ASP A 377 3.69 -15.81 2.87
CA ASP A 377 4.66 -15.12 2.02
C ASP A 377 4.03 -13.96 1.22
N THR A 378 2.85 -13.46 1.62
CA THR A 378 2.10 -12.45 0.85
C THR A 378 2.91 -11.18 0.53
N PHE A 379 3.94 -10.86 1.30
CA PHE A 379 4.84 -9.72 1.07
C PHE A 379 6.25 -10.13 0.61
N ALA A 380 6.47 -11.39 0.19
CA ALA A 380 7.80 -11.88 -0.20
C ALA A 380 8.45 -11.08 -1.33
N ASN A 381 7.63 -10.47 -2.20
CA ASN A 381 8.08 -9.64 -3.32
C ASN A 381 7.97 -8.13 -3.03
N ALA A 382 7.74 -7.74 -1.76
CA ALA A 382 7.68 -6.33 -1.39
C ALA A 382 9.02 -5.63 -1.64
N GLN A 383 8.93 -4.39 -2.09
CA GLN A 383 10.08 -3.55 -2.35
C GLN A 383 10.67 -3.00 -1.06
N TYR A 384 11.93 -3.33 -0.79
CA TYR A 384 12.69 -2.74 0.31
C TYR A 384 13.04 -1.28 -0.01
N LEU A 385 12.61 -0.35 0.85
CA LEU A 385 12.91 1.08 0.72
C LEU A 385 14.15 1.48 1.51
N GLY A 386 14.39 0.84 2.64
CA GLY A 386 15.50 1.11 3.52
C GLY A 386 15.10 0.92 4.98
N ARG A 387 15.84 1.57 5.86
CA ARG A 387 15.66 1.50 7.30
C ARG A 387 15.33 2.87 7.86
N GLU A 388 14.37 2.89 8.78
CA GLU A 388 13.89 4.10 9.43
C GLU A 388 13.59 3.85 10.90
N ARG A 389 13.64 4.92 11.68
CA ARG A 389 13.21 4.93 13.07
C ARG A 389 11.75 5.35 13.10
N LEU A 390 10.85 4.45 13.45
CA LEU A 390 9.41 4.63 13.38
C LEU A 390 8.77 4.43 14.75
N GLY A 391 7.74 5.21 15.07
CA GLY A 391 6.86 4.90 16.19
C GLY A 391 5.99 3.68 15.90
N ALA A 392 6.20 2.58 16.62
CA ALA A 392 5.29 1.44 16.63
C ALA A 392 4.23 1.64 17.73
N GLU A 393 2.99 1.87 17.30
CA GLU A 393 1.84 2.14 18.16
C GLU A 393 1.43 0.92 19.03
N TRP A 394 0.87 1.14 20.22
CA TRP A 394 0.29 0.09 21.09
C TRP A 394 1.20 -1.05 21.58
N ILE A 395 2.50 -1.03 21.25
CA ILE A 395 3.48 -2.01 21.73
C ILE A 395 3.65 -1.86 23.25
N GLN A 396 3.61 -2.93 24.05
CA GLN A 396 3.97 -2.90 25.48
C GLN A 396 3.37 -1.75 26.36
N ASN A 397 2.15 -1.27 26.06
CA ASN A 397 1.48 -0.11 26.69
C ASN A 397 1.95 1.28 26.20
N HIS A 398 2.77 1.36 25.16
CA HIS A 398 3.03 2.61 24.45
C HIS A 398 1.76 3.07 23.72
N GLY A 399 1.60 4.37 23.53
CA GLY A 399 0.41 4.94 22.90
C GLY A 399 0.56 5.06 21.38
N VAL A 400 -0.05 6.09 20.82
CA VAL A 400 0.02 6.46 19.40
C VAL A 400 0.81 7.75 19.21
N GLY A 401 1.22 8.05 17.98
CA GLY A 401 1.98 9.27 17.65
C GLY A 401 3.26 9.37 18.49
N GLU A 402 3.52 10.53 19.09
CA GLU A 402 4.71 10.79 19.92
C GLU A 402 4.86 9.87 21.13
N SER A 403 3.79 9.19 21.55
CA SER A 403 3.82 8.22 22.66
C SER A 403 4.05 6.78 22.24
N ALA A 404 4.18 6.52 20.94
CA ALA A 404 4.48 5.21 20.37
C ALA A 404 5.90 4.76 20.71
N LYS A 405 6.16 3.45 20.63
CA LYS A 405 7.50 2.88 20.86
C LYS A 405 8.38 3.18 19.65
N MET A 406 9.36 4.06 19.79
CA MET A 406 10.33 4.28 18.71
C MET A 406 11.19 3.04 18.48
N MET A 407 11.16 2.50 17.27
CA MET A 407 11.88 1.30 16.85
C MET A 407 12.65 1.55 15.56
N GLU A 408 13.83 0.94 15.42
CA GLU A 408 14.54 0.85 14.15
C GLU A 408 13.94 -0.32 13.36
N LEU A 409 13.35 -0.04 12.20
CA LEU A 409 12.61 -1.03 11.41
C LEU A 409 13.01 -0.98 9.93
N ASP A 410 13.07 -2.15 9.30
CA ASP A 410 13.21 -2.28 7.85
C ASP A 410 11.85 -2.02 7.19
N HIS A 411 11.80 -1.08 6.24
CA HIS A 411 10.58 -0.61 5.57
C HIS A 411 10.46 -1.22 4.17
N PHE A 412 9.34 -1.88 3.91
CA PHE A 412 8.96 -2.46 2.63
C PHE A 412 7.64 -1.87 2.11
N ILE A 413 7.48 -1.86 0.79
CA ILE A 413 6.25 -1.43 0.12
C ILE A 413 5.84 -2.44 -0.97
N LEU A 414 4.55 -2.79 -1.01
CA LEU A 414 3.94 -3.61 -2.06
C LEU A 414 2.61 -2.98 -2.46
N TRP A 415 2.56 -2.36 -3.64
CA TRP A 415 1.41 -1.55 -4.07
C TRP A 415 1.11 -0.45 -3.05
N ALA A 416 -0.08 -0.44 -2.45
CA ALA A 416 -0.48 0.49 -1.39
C ALA A 416 -0.21 -0.05 0.04
N HIS A 417 0.38 -1.24 0.18
CA HIS A 417 0.75 -1.79 1.48
C HIS A 417 2.17 -1.38 1.84
N HIS A 418 2.32 -0.77 3.01
CA HIS A 418 3.61 -0.58 3.66
C HIS A 418 3.73 -1.57 4.81
N VAL A 419 4.91 -2.14 4.98
CA VAL A 419 5.19 -3.18 5.97
C VAL A 419 6.54 -2.95 6.59
N TRP A 420 6.61 -3.13 7.91
CA TRP A 420 7.82 -2.93 8.69
C TRP A 420 8.15 -4.16 9.50
N THR A 421 9.43 -4.54 9.46
CA THR A 421 9.97 -5.64 10.23
C THR A 421 11.09 -5.18 11.14
N ASP A 422 11.20 -5.79 12.32
CA ASP A 422 12.32 -5.54 13.22
C ASP A 422 13.54 -6.36 12.75
N PRO A 423 14.67 -5.70 12.41
CA PRO A 423 15.89 -6.40 11.98
C PRO A 423 16.45 -7.34 13.06
N SER A 424 16.16 -7.09 14.34
CA SER A 424 16.68 -7.87 15.47
C SER A 424 15.88 -9.16 15.69
N SER A 425 14.57 -9.05 15.92
CA SER A 425 13.70 -10.22 16.12
C SER A 425 13.31 -10.92 14.81
N ARG A 426 13.53 -10.27 13.67
CA ARG A 426 13.14 -10.74 12.33
C ARG A 426 11.62 -10.86 12.14
N ARG A 427 10.83 -10.21 13.01
CA ARG A 427 9.36 -10.27 13.00
C ARG A 427 8.75 -9.09 12.26
N LEU A 428 7.58 -9.33 11.67
CA LEU A 428 6.71 -8.25 11.25
C LEU A 428 6.23 -7.50 12.49
N VAL A 429 6.30 -6.17 12.45
CA VAL A 429 5.90 -5.28 13.55
C VAL A 429 4.70 -4.46 13.18
N ARG A 430 4.61 -4.03 11.91
CA ARG A 430 3.59 -3.09 11.47
C ARG A 430 3.24 -3.31 10.01
N ALA A 431 1.96 -3.18 9.67
CA ALA A 431 1.49 -3.14 8.29
C ALA A 431 0.45 -2.03 8.15
N TRP A 432 0.57 -1.21 7.12
CA TRP A 432 -0.32 -0.09 6.84
C TRP A 432 -0.83 -0.15 5.41
N LYS A 433 -2.12 0.10 5.25
CA LYS A 433 -2.71 0.46 3.97
C LYS A 433 -3.79 1.53 4.20
N PRO A 434 -3.73 2.69 3.52
CA PRO A 434 -4.49 3.90 3.90
C PRO A 434 -6.02 3.76 4.00
N PHE A 435 -6.57 2.76 3.32
CA PHE A 435 -8.01 2.53 3.19
C PHE A 435 -8.44 1.10 3.54
N ASN A 436 -7.52 0.33 4.15
CA ASN A 436 -7.77 -1.04 4.57
C ASN A 436 -7.51 -1.22 6.07
N GLY A 437 -6.38 -0.68 6.56
CA GLY A 437 -6.13 -0.62 7.98
C GLY A 437 -4.68 -0.50 8.39
N LEU A 438 -4.48 -0.41 9.71
CA LEU A 438 -3.20 -0.38 10.41
C LEU A 438 -3.12 -1.59 11.35
N GLN A 439 -2.21 -2.52 11.09
CA GLN A 439 -1.94 -3.69 11.92
C GLN A 439 -0.63 -3.52 12.68
N LEU A 440 -0.64 -3.84 13.97
CA LEU A 440 0.57 -3.85 14.81
C LEU A 440 0.74 -5.16 15.56
N TYR A 441 2.00 -5.58 15.64
CA TYR A 441 2.45 -6.81 16.24
C TYR A 441 3.61 -6.49 17.19
N ASP A 442 3.42 -6.75 18.48
CA ASP A 442 4.48 -6.66 19.47
C ASP A 442 5.50 -7.79 19.23
N PRO A 443 6.77 -7.50 18.91
CA PRO A 443 7.78 -8.52 18.66
C PRO A 443 7.94 -9.52 19.80
N GLU A 444 7.62 -9.13 21.04
CA GLU A 444 7.77 -9.97 22.23
C GLU A 444 6.54 -10.82 22.54
N ALA A 445 5.44 -10.62 21.81
CA ALA A 445 4.17 -11.33 21.99
C ALA A 445 3.99 -12.52 21.02
N TRP A 446 4.98 -12.80 20.17
CA TRP A 446 4.93 -13.91 19.21
C TRP A 446 5.19 -15.26 19.86
N GLU A 447 4.37 -16.24 19.51
CA GLU A 447 4.57 -17.66 19.73
C GLU A 447 4.48 -18.37 18.37
N ASP A 448 5.49 -19.16 17.99
CA ASP A 448 5.56 -19.84 16.68
C ASP A 448 4.70 -21.10 16.59
N ASP A 449 3.56 -21.11 17.29
CA ASP A 449 2.64 -22.23 17.33
C ASP A 449 1.21 -21.77 17.62
N VAL A 450 0.25 -22.66 17.36
CA VAL A 450 -1.11 -22.61 17.89
C VAL A 450 -1.31 -23.90 18.68
N ALA A 451 -1.19 -23.80 20.00
CA ALA A 451 -1.18 -24.95 20.89
C ALA A 451 -2.51 -25.72 20.89
N ASP A 452 -3.63 -25.01 20.80
CA ASP A 452 -4.97 -25.58 20.74
C ASP A 452 -5.57 -25.38 19.34
N PRO A 453 -5.64 -26.42 18.50
CA PRO A 453 -6.21 -26.31 17.16
C PRO A 453 -7.73 -26.10 17.15
N SER A 454 -8.44 -26.37 18.25
CA SER A 454 -9.90 -26.20 18.34
C SER A 454 -10.34 -24.74 18.33
N VAL A 455 -9.39 -23.80 18.48
CA VAL A 455 -9.68 -22.36 18.32
C VAL A 455 -10.22 -22.02 16.93
N PHE A 456 -10.00 -22.89 15.94
CA PHE A 456 -10.50 -22.77 14.57
C PHE A 456 -11.76 -23.60 14.28
N ASP A 457 -12.40 -24.19 15.30
CA ASP A 457 -13.64 -24.95 15.13
C ASP A 457 -14.72 -24.06 14.49
N SER A 458 -15.31 -24.55 13.40
CA SER A 458 -16.24 -23.80 12.56
C SER A 458 -17.34 -24.72 12.00
N PRO A 459 -18.54 -24.18 11.73
CA PRO A 459 -19.01 -22.84 12.08
C PRO A 459 -19.18 -22.64 13.60
N PRO A 460 -18.97 -21.43 14.15
CA PRO A 460 -19.16 -21.18 15.58
C PRO A 460 -20.60 -21.46 16.01
N GLU A 461 -20.78 -22.00 17.23
CA GLU A 461 -22.11 -22.37 17.73
C GLU A 461 -23.10 -21.21 17.67
N ILE A 462 -22.71 -20.00 18.08
CA ILE A 462 -23.59 -18.82 18.09
C ILE A 462 -24.13 -18.43 16.70
N CYS A 463 -23.54 -18.95 15.63
CA CYS A 463 -23.94 -18.71 14.25
C CYS A 463 -24.96 -19.74 13.75
N LYS A 464 -25.14 -20.87 14.46
CA LYS A 464 -26.11 -21.92 14.14
C LYS A 464 -27.50 -21.56 14.66
N LYS A 465 -28.53 -22.18 14.07
CA LYS A 465 -29.93 -21.97 14.49
C LYS A 465 -30.16 -22.53 15.88
N GLY A 466 -31.12 -21.94 16.60
CA GLY A 466 -31.47 -22.34 17.96
C GLY A 466 -30.66 -21.64 19.05
N GLN A 467 -29.66 -20.85 18.67
CA GLN A 467 -28.94 -19.99 19.61
C GLN A 467 -29.67 -18.66 19.83
N ARG A 468 -29.52 -18.11 21.04
CA ARG A 468 -30.02 -16.78 21.42
C ARG A 468 -29.11 -15.68 20.86
N SER A 469 -29.08 -15.55 19.54
CA SER A 469 -28.24 -14.58 18.83
C SER A 469 -28.99 -13.88 17.70
N VAL A 470 -28.50 -12.70 17.32
CA VAL A 470 -28.86 -12.07 16.06
C VAL A 470 -27.94 -12.63 14.98
N ARG A 471 -28.52 -13.18 13.90
CA ARG A 471 -27.75 -13.82 12.83
C ARG A 471 -27.92 -13.03 11.54
N ILE A 472 -26.81 -12.56 10.97
CA ILE A 472 -26.77 -11.83 9.71
C ILE A 472 -26.03 -12.68 8.69
N ASN A 473 -26.71 -12.95 7.58
CA ASN A 473 -26.24 -13.76 6.46
C ASN A 473 -25.81 -15.18 6.84
N CYS A 474 -26.38 -15.77 7.90
CA CYS A 474 -26.07 -17.13 8.31
C CYS A 474 -27.21 -18.10 7.96
N ASP A 475 -26.91 -19.27 7.38
CA ASP A 475 -27.87 -20.37 7.23
C ASP A 475 -28.15 -21.12 8.54
N ASP A 476 -28.90 -22.23 8.51
CA ASP A 476 -29.28 -22.92 9.76
C ASP A 476 -28.07 -23.61 10.41
N GLU A 477 -27.11 -24.00 9.60
CA GLU A 477 -25.84 -24.64 9.94
C GLU A 477 -24.74 -23.64 10.27
N GLY A 478 -25.01 -22.34 10.09
CA GLY A 478 -24.11 -21.24 10.41
C GLY A 478 -23.14 -20.86 9.30
N ASN A 479 -23.36 -21.29 8.05
CA ASN A 479 -22.56 -20.87 6.89
C ASN A 479 -23.10 -19.58 6.26
N TYR A 480 -22.31 -18.95 5.40
CA TYR A 480 -22.74 -17.76 4.67
C TYR A 480 -23.93 -18.02 3.72
N HIS A 481 -24.98 -17.20 3.87
CA HIS A 481 -26.13 -17.14 2.98
C HIS A 481 -26.56 -15.67 2.78
N PRO A 482 -26.44 -15.10 1.57
CA PRO A 482 -26.48 -13.64 1.30
C PRO A 482 -27.81 -12.94 1.61
N LYS A 483 -28.88 -13.68 1.89
CA LYS A 483 -30.23 -13.14 2.10
C LYS A 483 -30.86 -13.53 3.44
N LYS A 484 -30.12 -14.24 4.31
CA LYS A 484 -30.71 -14.79 5.52
C LYS A 484 -30.44 -13.89 6.72
N MET A 485 -31.48 -13.54 7.45
CA MET A 485 -31.37 -12.70 8.64
C MET A 485 -32.36 -13.17 9.68
N ASP A 486 -31.88 -13.39 10.90
CA ASP A 486 -32.72 -13.75 12.04
C ASP A 486 -32.58 -12.70 13.14
N ASN A 487 -33.69 -12.40 13.81
CA ASN A 487 -33.73 -11.49 14.97
C ASN A 487 -33.22 -10.06 14.71
N LYS A 488 -33.23 -9.60 13.44
CA LYS A 488 -32.79 -8.24 13.06
C LYS A 488 -33.46 -7.12 13.86
N HIS A 489 -34.74 -7.29 14.19
CA HIS A 489 -35.54 -6.31 14.94
C HIS A 489 -34.92 -5.92 16.30
N ILE A 490 -34.09 -6.79 16.89
CA ILE A 490 -33.36 -6.51 18.13
C ILE A 490 -32.33 -5.40 17.91
N LEU A 491 -31.57 -5.45 16.81
CA LEU A 491 -30.60 -4.41 16.45
C LEU A 491 -31.30 -3.08 16.16
N ASP A 492 -32.42 -3.12 15.45
CA ASP A 492 -33.22 -1.92 15.16
C ASP A 492 -33.74 -1.29 16.46
N SER A 493 -34.10 -2.11 17.45
CA SER A 493 -34.55 -1.65 18.76
C SER A 493 -33.42 -1.05 19.60
N LEU A 494 -32.24 -1.67 19.60
CA LEU A 494 -31.03 -1.11 20.24
C LEU A 494 -30.68 0.24 19.64
N LEU A 495 -30.75 0.36 18.31
CA LEU A 495 -30.49 1.61 17.59
C LEU A 495 -31.49 2.71 17.98
N GLN A 496 -32.79 2.43 17.93
CA GLN A 496 -33.81 3.42 18.30
C GLN A 496 -33.62 3.92 19.73
N ARG A 497 -33.21 3.04 20.65
CA ARG A 497 -32.89 3.41 22.03
C ARG A 497 -31.62 4.25 22.15
N ALA A 498 -30.58 3.95 21.36
CA ALA A 498 -29.38 4.79 21.30
C ALA A 498 -29.71 6.23 20.93
N LEU A 499 -30.55 6.40 19.90
CA LEU A 499 -30.95 7.70 19.41
C LEU A 499 -31.84 8.47 20.40
N SER A 500 -32.60 7.77 21.25
CA SER A 500 -33.63 8.40 22.09
C SER A 500 -33.25 8.59 23.56
N HIS A 501 -32.39 7.74 24.14
CA HIS A 501 -32.13 7.73 25.60
C HIS A 501 -30.66 7.92 25.98
N GLY A 502 -29.74 7.96 25.00
CA GLY A 502 -28.31 8.10 25.27
C GLY A 502 -27.69 6.90 26.03
N PRO A 503 -26.48 7.07 26.60
CA PRO A 503 -25.64 5.97 27.08
C PRO A 503 -26.23 5.10 28.19
N HIS A 504 -26.91 5.73 29.16
CA HIS A 504 -27.37 5.05 30.37
C HIS A 504 -28.62 4.19 30.15
N GLY A 505 -29.35 4.39 29.04
CA GLY A 505 -30.54 3.62 28.71
C GLY A 505 -30.26 2.29 28.03
N ILE A 506 -29.19 2.18 27.21
CA ILE A 506 -28.98 0.98 26.38
C ILE A 506 -28.51 -0.23 27.17
N ALA A 507 -27.53 -0.12 28.05
CA ALA A 507 -26.98 -1.30 28.72
C ALA A 507 -28.05 -2.04 29.55
N THR A 508 -28.85 -1.28 30.31
CA THR A 508 -29.99 -1.81 31.07
C THR A 508 -31.10 -2.32 30.13
N TYR A 509 -31.34 -1.65 29.01
CA TYR A 509 -32.33 -2.08 28.02
C TYR A 509 -31.91 -3.33 27.25
N ALA A 510 -30.64 -3.48 26.87
CA ALA A 510 -30.10 -4.63 26.15
C ALA A 510 -30.23 -5.90 27.01
N ALA A 511 -29.90 -5.80 28.30
CA ALA A 511 -30.16 -6.87 29.26
C ALA A 511 -31.66 -7.19 29.37
N GLY A 512 -32.52 -6.18 29.52
CA GLY A 512 -33.98 -6.36 29.65
C GLY A 512 -34.72 -6.78 28.37
N LEU A 513 -34.18 -6.49 27.18
CA LEU A 513 -34.76 -6.86 25.88
C LEU A 513 -34.86 -8.37 25.77
N TRP A 514 -33.79 -9.04 26.18
CA TRP A 514 -33.68 -10.47 26.14
C TRP A 514 -34.59 -11.12 27.16
N ASP A 515 -34.65 -10.60 28.38
CA ASP A 515 -35.50 -11.15 29.46
C ASP A 515 -37.00 -10.99 29.16
N ASN A 516 -37.39 -9.94 28.42
CA ASN A 516 -38.80 -9.70 28.07
C ASN A 516 -39.25 -10.36 26.75
N LEU A 517 -38.33 -10.78 25.88
CA LEU A 517 -38.68 -11.25 24.54
C LEU A 517 -39.33 -12.64 24.49
N ASN A 518 -39.38 -13.43 25.58
CA ASN A 518 -40.06 -14.73 25.64
C ASN A 518 -39.92 -15.56 24.33
N LEU A 519 -38.74 -15.54 23.72
CA LEU A 519 -38.44 -16.34 22.54
C LEU A 519 -38.23 -17.77 23.03
N VAL A 520 -39.32 -18.52 22.96
CA VAL A 520 -39.50 -19.91 23.37
C VAL A 520 -38.28 -20.76 23.00
N VAL A 521 -37.77 -21.47 24.01
CA VAL A 521 -36.72 -22.51 23.92
C VAL A 521 -37.10 -23.59 22.92
#